data_AF-A0A2P5D347-F1
#
_entry.id   AF-A0A2P5D347-F1
#
_cell.length_a   1.000
_cell.length_b   1.000
_cell.length_c   1.000
_cell.angle_alpha   90.00
_cell.angle_beta   90.00
_cell.angle_gamma   90.00
#
_symmetry.space_group_name_H-M   'P 1'
#
loop_
_entity.id
_entity.type
_entity.pdbx_description
1 polymer ?
#
loop_
_entity_poly.entity_id
_entity_poly.type
_entity_poly.pdbx_seq_one_letter_code
_entity_poly.pdbx_strand_id
1 'polypeptide(L)'
;MSTNEPLFEMHEIVPNVVTLALRVDELPTDYFLMLMEADGILVVNDVEVMEYFGADSLALYYSKNDLKLTKDGKDDGVRNYAEVLTDPALMEKIETWDIPASFSAAGLTSLDMAVATHIYKTLGPKF
;
A
#
# COMPACT_ATOMS: atom_id res chain seq x y z
N MET A 1 8.68 -20.71 4.06
CA MET A 1 7.61 -20.76 5.08
C MET A 1 7.58 -19.39 5.71
N SER A 2 6.68 -18.50 5.29
CA SER A 2 6.44 -17.29 6.09
C SER A 2 5.67 -17.73 7.33
N THR A 3 6.10 -17.25 8.48
CA THR A 3 5.32 -17.31 9.70
C THR A 3 4.05 -16.51 9.44
N ASN A 4 2.86 -17.09 9.64
CA ASN A 4 1.57 -16.39 9.47
C ASN A 4 1.34 -15.27 10.51
N GLU A 5 2.38 -14.92 11.26
CA GLU A 5 2.35 -13.92 12.31
C GLU A 5 2.94 -12.61 11.76
N PRO A 6 2.29 -11.47 12.02
CA PRO A 6 2.82 -10.18 11.60
C PRO A 6 4.14 -9.86 12.32
N LEU A 7 5.03 -9.14 11.64
CA LEU A 7 6.31 -8.69 12.17
C LEU A 7 6.13 -7.70 13.32
N PHE A 8 5.09 -6.85 13.22
CA PHE A 8 4.72 -5.90 14.26
C PHE A 8 3.47 -6.35 15.00
N GLU A 9 3.49 -6.18 16.31
CA GLU A 9 2.30 -6.30 17.13
C GLU A 9 1.50 -5.00 17.14
N MET A 10 0.18 -5.09 17.34
CA MET A 10 -0.71 -3.92 17.31
C MET A 10 -0.30 -2.83 18.32
N HIS A 11 0.27 -3.23 19.47
CA HIS A 11 0.69 -2.29 20.51
C HIS A 11 1.97 -1.50 20.14
N GLU A 12 2.71 -1.93 19.13
CA GLU A 12 3.90 -1.25 18.61
C GLU A 12 3.55 -0.16 17.59
N ILE A 13 2.30 -0.13 17.13
CA ILE A 13 1.79 0.80 16.12
C ILE A 13 1.07 1.96 16.81
N VAL A 14 1.58 3.18 16.64
CA VAL A 14 0.97 4.37 17.25
C VAL A 14 -0.21 4.89 16.41
N PRO A 15 -1.25 5.51 17.01
CA PRO A 15 -2.51 5.83 16.32
C PRO A 15 -2.43 6.78 15.12
N ASN A 16 -1.37 7.59 14.98
CA ASN A 16 -1.19 8.53 13.86
C ASN A 16 0.08 8.20 13.05
N VAL A 17 0.44 6.93 12.96
CA VAL A 17 1.61 6.51 12.20
C VAL A 17 1.35 6.58 10.70
N VAL A 18 2.41 6.85 9.94
CA VAL A 18 2.46 6.62 8.51
C VAL A 18 3.30 5.38 8.25
N THR A 19 2.70 4.34 7.66
CA THR A 19 3.38 3.06 7.38
C THR A 19 3.64 2.85 5.90
N LEU A 20 4.72 2.16 5.59
CA LEU A 20 4.98 1.59 4.26
C LEU A 20 5.18 0.08 4.42
N ALA A 21 4.22 -0.71 3.95
CA ALA A 21 4.28 -2.16 3.93
C ALA A 21 4.85 -2.65 2.59
N LEU A 22 5.93 -3.43 2.68
CA LEU A 22 6.63 -4.04 1.55
C LEU A 22 6.50 -5.57 1.52
N ARG A 23 5.94 -6.17 2.58
CA ARG A 23 5.80 -7.62 2.72
C ARG A 23 4.41 -8.02 3.19
N VAL A 24 4.07 -9.28 2.91
CA VAL A 24 2.80 -9.91 3.31
C VAL A 24 2.64 -10.04 4.83
N ASP A 25 3.74 -10.19 5.55
CA ASP A 25 3.79 -10.51 6.96
C ASP A 25 4.26 -9.34 7.84
N GLU A 26 4.15 -8.09 7.38
CA GLU A 26 4.64 -6.94 8.16
C GLU A 26 3.63 -6.45 9.19
N LEU A 27 2.42 -6.07 8.75
CA LEU A 27 1.45 -5.37 9.59
C LEU A 27 0.36 -6.31 10.12
N PRO A 28 -0.10 -6.12 11.36
CA PRO A 28 -1.20 -6.90 11.92
C PRO A 28 -2.51 -6.57 11.20
N THR A 29 -3.36 -7.57 11.03
CA THR A 29 -4.64 -7.44 10.31
C THR A 29 -5.58 -6.42 10.96
N ASP A 30 -5.57 -6.30 12.29
CA ASP A 30 -6.38 -5.35 13.06
C ASP A 30 -5.99 -3.87 12.83
N TYR A 31 -4.77 -3.62 12.33
CA TYR A 31 -4.32 -2.27 11.98
C TYR A 31 -5.18 -1.64 10.89
N PHE A 32 -5.64 -2.43 9.91
CA PHE A 32 -6.45 -1.91 8.81
C PHE A 32 -7.86 -1.53 9.25
N LEU A 33 -8.44 -2.26 10.21
CA LEU A 33 -9.70 -1.88 10.85
C LEU A 33 -9.56 -0.53 11.55
N MET A 34 -8.50 -0.36 12.35
CA MET A 34 -8.21 0.92 13.01
C MET A 34 -8.06 2.07 12.00
N LEU A 35 -7.36 1.85 10.88
CA LEU A 35 -7.22 2.86 9.84
C LEU A 35 -8.57 3.25 9.24
N MET A 36 -9.42 2.29 8.89
CA MET A 36 -10.74 2.56 8.33
C MET A 36 -11.65 3.30 9.32
N GLU A 37 -11.62 2.92 10.60
CA GLU A 37 -12.39 3.59 11.66
C GLU A 37 -11.92 5.04 11.91
N ALA A 38 -10.64 5.31 11.68
CA ALA A 38 -10.04 6.63 11.85
C ALA A 38 -10.17 7.54 10.60
N ASP A 39 -10.87 7.11 9.55
CA ASP A 39 -10.88 7.77 8.23
C ASP A 39 -9.44 7.98 7.68
N GLY A 40 -8.59 6.99 7.95
CA GLY A 40 -7.18 6.98 7.57
C GLY A 40 -6.98 6.73 6.07
N ILE A 41 -5.79 7.08 5.60
CA ILE A 41 -5.45 6.96 4.18
C ILE A 41 -4.92 5.56 3.88
N LEU A 42 -5.53 4.85 2.94
CA LEU A 42 -5.08 3.55 2.45
C LEU A 42 -4.67 3.68 0.97
N VAL A 43 -3.38 3.56 0.69
CA VAL A 43 -2.84 3.69 -0.67
C VAL A 43 -2.10 2.42 -1.05
N VAL A 44 -2.41 1.90 -2.24
CA VAL A 44 -1.66 0.81 -2.85
C VAL A 44 -1.09 1.26 -4.19
N ASN A 45 -0.04 0.62 -4.69
CA ASN A 45 0.44 0.94 -6.03
C ASN A 45 -0.45 0.37 -7.15
N ASP A 46 -1.00 -0.83 -6.98
CA ASP A 46 -1.93 -1.46 -7.92
C ASP A 46 -2.84 -2.48 -7.21
N VAL A 47 -4.13 -2.15 -7.05
CA VAL A 47 -5.12 -3.02 -6.35
C VAL A 47 -5.29 -4.40 -6.98
N GLU A 48 -5.16 -4.52 -8.31
CA GLU A 48 -5.38 -5.80 -9.00
C GLU A 48 -4.22 -6.75 -8.76
N VAL A 49 -2.99 -6.24 -8.89
CA VAL A 49 -1.76 -6.98 -8.59
C VAL A 49 -1.73 -7.38 -7.12
N MET A 50 -2.08 -6.44 -6.24
CA MET A 50 -2.12 -6.67 -4.78
C MET A 50 -3.10 -7.80 -4.42
N GLU A 51 -4.32 -7.77 -4.95
CA GLU A 51 -5.31 -8.83 -4.74
C GLU A 51 -4.83 -10.17 -5.29
N TYR A 52 -4.34 -10.19 -6.54
CA TYR A 52 -3.99 -11.41 -7.24
C TYR A 52 -2.85 -12.17 -6.55
N PHE A 53 -1.81 -11.46 -6.12
CA PHE A 53 -0.65 -12.09 -5.50
C PHE A 53 -0.76 -12.25 -3.99
N GLY A 54 -1.74 -11.61 -3.33
CA GLY A 54 -1.73 -11.47 -1.87
C GLY A 54 -0.43 -10.81 -1.41
N ALA A 55 -0.05 -9.72 -2.09
CA ALA A 55 1.32 -9.21 -2.06
C ALA A 55 1.73 -8.62 -0.71
N ASP A 56 0.77 -8.22 0.13
CA ASP A 56 1.00 -7.53 1.38
C ASP A 56 -0.03 -7.89 2.48
N SER A 57 0.14 -7.28 3.66
CA SER A 57 -0.76 -7.45 4.80
C SER A 57 -2.19 -6.95 4.54
N LEU A 58 -2.39 -5.92 3.71
CA LEU A 58 -3.73 -5.40 3.36
C LEU A 58 -4.50 -6.39 2.48
N ALA A 59 -3.87 -6.92 1.43
CA ALA A 59 -4.46 -7.95 0.59
C ALA A 59 -4.81 -9.21 1.39
N LEU A 60 -3.96 -9.56 2.37
CA LEU A 60 -4.23 -10.66 3.30
C LEU A 60 -5.42 -10.35 4.22
N TYR A 61 -5.60 -9.10 4.69
CA TYR A 61 -6.79 -8.68 5.45
C TYR A 61 -8.07 -8.96 4.68
N TYR A 62 -8.17 -8.48 3.43
CA TYR A 62 -9.36 -8.72 2.60
C TYR A 62 -9.58 -10.21 2.32
N SER A 63 -8.52 -10.94 1.96
CA SER A 63 -8.62 -12.37 1.67
C SER A 63 -9.08 -13.20 2.87
N LYS A 64 -8.65 -12.87 4.09
CA LYS A 64 -9.05 -13.60 5.32
C LYS A 64 -10.51 -13.36 5.70
N ASN A 65 -11.10 -12.27 5.24
CA ASN A 65 -12.49 -11.90 5.51
C ASN A 65 -13.44 -12.27 4.36
N ASP A 66 -12.99 -13.09 3.41
CA ASP A 66 -13.74 -13.45 2.19
C ASP A 66 -14.17 -12.22 1.35
N LEU A 67 -13.37 -11.15 1.41
CA LEU A 67 -13.59 -9.90 0.68
C LEU A 67 -12.62 -9.73 -0.48
N LYS A 68 -12.96 -8.82 -1.39
CA LYS A 68 -12.22 -8.47 -2.60
C LYS A 68 -11.60 -7.09 -2.48
N LEU A 69 -10.28 -7.00 -2.43
CA LEU A 69 -9.57 -5.71 -2.39
C LEU A 69 -9.92 -4.82 -3.60
N THR A 70 -10.09 -5.42 -4.78
CA THR A 70 -10.47 -4.71 -6.01
C THR A 70 -11.87 -4.11 -5.98
N LYS A 71 -12.75 -4.61 -5.12
CA LYS A 71 -14.14 -4.17 -5.00
C LYS A 71 -14.43 -3.57 -3.63
N ASP A 72 -14.45 -4.40 -2.60
CA ASP A 72 -14.73 -4.00 -1.23
C ASP A 72 -13.66 -3.03 -0.72
N GLY A 73 -12.39 -3.24 -1.08
CA GLY A 73 -11.33 -2.28 -0.74
C GLY A 73 -11.52 -0.91 -1.38
N LYS A 74 -12.02 -0.83 -2.60
CA LYS A 74 -12.35 0.46 -3.24
C LYS A 74 -13.48 1.17 -2.51
N ASP A 75 -14.50 0.42 -2.10
CA ASP A 75 -15.64 0.91 -1.32
C ASP A 75 -15.19 1.40 0.07
N ASP A 76 -14.23 0.72 0.69
CA ASP A 76 -13.60 1.09 1.97
C ASP A 76 -12.59 2.26 1.86
N GLY A 77 -12.38 2.82 0.66
CA GLY A 77 -11.54 3.99 0.47
C GLY A 77 -10.10 3.72 0.04
N VAL A 78 -9.71 2.46 -0.25
CA VAL A 78 -8.38 2.15 -0.80
C VAL A 78 -8.20 2.85 -2.15
N ARG A 79 -7.04 3.50 -2.35
CA ARG A 79 -6.69 4.21 -3.58
C ARG A 79 -5.44 3.64 -4.22
N ASN A 80 -5.42 3.61 -5.55
CA ASN A 80 -4.18 3.40 -6.28
C ASN A 80 -3.33 4.67 -6.20
N TYR A 81 -2.01 4.54 -6.16
CA TYR A 81 -1.09 5.67 -6.18
C TYR A 81 -1.34 6.62 -7.36
N ALA A 82 -1.70 6.06 -8.53
CA ALA A 82 -2.07 6.85 -9.70
C ALA A 82 -3.32 7.74 -9.47
N GLU A 83 -4.28 7.28 -8.67
CA GLU A 83 -5.48 8.05 -8.33
C GLU A 83 -5.12 9.20 -7.37
N VAL A 84 -4.27 8.92 -6.39
CA VAL A 84 -3.73 9.93 -5.45
C VAL A 84 -3.03 11.05 -6.20
N LEU A 85 -2.17 10.71 -7.17
CA LEU A 85 -1.46 11.72 -7.98
C LEU A 85 -2.37 12.64 -8.79
N THR A 86 -3.62 12.22 -9.03
CA THR A 86 -4.62 13.01 -9.75
C THR A 86 -5.62 13.72 -8.85
N ASP A 87 -5.54 13.53 -7.54
CA ASP A 87 -6.40 14.15 -6.53
C ASP A 87 -5.59 15.11 -5.64
N PRO A 88 -5.60 16.43 -5.94
CA PRO A 88 -4.85 17.41 -5.16
C PRO A 88 -5.27 17.49 -3.69
N ALA A 89 -6.55 17.24 -3.38
CA ALA A 89 -7.05 17.32 -2.01
C ALA A 89 -6.57 16.13 -1.17
N LEU A 90 -6.54 14.93 -1.76
CA LEU A 90 -5.94 13.77 -1.12
C LEU A 90 -4.42 13.92 -0.98
N MET A 91 -3.75 14.49 -1.99
CA MET A 91 -2.32 14.78 -1.92
C MET A 91 -1.98 15.77 -0.80
N GLU A 92 -2.76 16.85 -0.63
CA GLU A 92 -2.58 17.80 0.48
C GLU A 92 -2.67 17.10 1.84
N LYS A 93 -3.68 16.24 2.06
CA LYS A 93 -3.79 15.44 3.28
C LYS A 93 -2.57 14.53 3.51
N ILE A 94 -2.04 13.93 2.44
CA ILE A 94 -0.82 13.11 2.47
C ILE A 94 0.43 13.96 2.70
N GLU A 95 0.43 15.26 2.43
CA GLU A 95 1.58 16.13 2.69
C GLU A 95 1.62 16.64 4.14
N THR A 96 0.46 16.77 4.81
CA THR A 96 0.41 17.26 6.19
C THR A 96 0.64 16.18 7.25
N TRP A 97 0.34 14.91 6.95
CA TRP A 97 0.47 13.76 7.87
C TRP A 97 -0.37 13.91 9.15
N ASP A 98 -1.45 14.67 9.07
CA ASP A 98 -2.33 14.94 10.21
C ASP A 98 -3.27 13.76 10.53
N ILE A 99 -3.37 12.78 9.64
CA ILE A 99 -4.19 11.57 9.79
C ILE A 99 -3.34 10.33 9.51
N PRO A 100 -3.67 9.17 10.12
CA PRO A 100 -2.89 7.96 9.91
C PRO A 100 -2.99 7.51 8.45
N ALA A 101 -1.90 6.93 7.95
CA ALA A 101 -1.81 6.51 6.56
C ALA A 101 -1.04 5.20 6.45
N SER A 102 -1.48 4.31 5.56
CA SER A 102 -0.73 3.13 5.16
C SER A 102 -0.57 3.09 3.65
N PHE A 103 0.68 2.95 3.24
CA PHE A 103 1.09 2.71 1.88
C PHE A 103 1.49 1.25 1.76
N SER A 104 0.97 0.56 0.77
CA SER A 104 1.37 -0.82 0.47
C SER A 104 1.83 -0.94 -0.98
N ALA A 105 2.91 -1.67 -1.20
CA ALA A 105 3.50 -1.80 -2.53
C ALA A 105 3.75 -3.26 -2.91
N ALA A 106 3.25 -3.65 -4.08
CA ALA A 106 3.67 -4.86 -4.77
C ALA A 106 4.84 -4.59 -5.73
N GLY A 107 5.65 -5.61 -6.03
CA GLY A 107 6.65 -5.51 -7.09
C GLY A 107 5.99 -5.37 -8.47
N LEU A 108 6.12 -4.21 -9.11
CA LEU A 108 5.61 -3.96 -10.46
C LEU A 108 6.76 -3.91 -11.46
N THR A 109 6.78 -4.85 -12.41
CA THR A 109 7.77 -4.90 -13.49
C THR A 109 7.85 -3.59 -14.28
N SER A 110 6.74 -2.86 -14.38
CA SER A 110 6.70 -1.54 -15.04
C SER A 110 7.60 -0.51 -14.36
N LEU A 111 7.71 -0.53 -13.03
CA LEU A 111 8.62 0.33 -12.26
C LEU A 111 10.08 -0.04 -12.56
N ASP A 112 10.42 -1.32 -12.53
CA ASP A 112 11.78 -1.80 -12.85
C ASP A 112 12.18 -1.37 -14.27
N MET A 113 11.29 -1.55 -15.24
CA MET A 113 11.54 -1.13 -16.62
C MET A 113 11.71 0.38 -16.76
N ALA A 114 10.89 1.18 -16.08
CA ALA A 114 10.96 2.63 -16.12
C ALA A 114 12.29 3.13 -15.55
N VAL A 115 12.70 2.61 -14.38
CA VAL A 115 13.97 2.94 -13.73
C VAL A 115 15.16 2.50 -14.60
N ALA A 116 15.16 1.27 -15.11
CA ALA A 116 16.22 0.77 -15.98
C ALA A 116 16.35 1.61 -17.26
N THR A 117 15.22 1.99 -17.87
CA THR A 117 15.19 2.86 -19.06
C THR A 117 15.77 4.25 -18.75
N HIS A 118 15.42 4.82 -17.59
CA HIS A 118 15.95 6.11 -17.17
C HIS A 118 17.46 6.07 -16.95
N ILE A 119 17.96 5.03 -16.27
CA ILE A 119 19.40 4.79 -16.08
C ILE A 119 20.11 4.66 -17.43
N TYR A 120 19.57 3.84 -18.34
CA TYR A 120 20.15 3.65 -19.67
C TYR A 120 20.20 4.95 -20.46
N LYS A 121 19.15 5.78 -20.42
CA LYS A 121 19.12 7.08 -21.12
C LYS A 121 20.10 8.10 -20.53
N THR A 122 20.33 8.05 -19.22
CA THR A 122 21.14 9.05 -18.51
C THR A 122 22.63 8.70 -18.50
N LEU A 123 22.96 7.42 -18.34
CA LEU A 123 24.32 6.91 -18.13
C LEU A 123 24.80 5.98 -19.24
N GLY A 124 23.91 5.59 -20.16
CA GLY A 124 24.27 4.75 -21.29
C GLY A 124 25.23 5.45 -22.26
N PRO A 125 25.86 4.69 -23.15
CA PRO A 125 26.79 5.25 -24.12
C PRO A 125 26.09 6.30 -24.99
N LYS A 126 26.64 7.50 -25.03
CA LYS A 126 26.25 8.52 -26.02
C LYS A 126 26.94 8.15 -27.33
N PHE A 127 26.22 7.49 -28.22
CA PHE A 127 26.66 7.30 -29.60
C PHE A 127 26.44 8.58 -30.41
#